data_AF-A0A6J7VSS1-F1
#
_entry.id   AF-A0A6J7VSS1-F1
#
_cell.length_a   1.000
_cell.length_b   1.000
_cell.length_c   1.000
_cell.angle_alpha   90.00
_cell.angle_beta   90.00
_cell.angle_gamma   90.00
#
_symmetry.space_group_name_H-M   'P 1'
#
loop_
_entity.id
_entity.type
_entity.pdbx_description
1 polymer ?
#
loop_
_entity_poly.entity_id
_entity_poly.type
_entity_poly.pdbx_seq_one_letter_code
_entity_poly.pdbx_strand_id
1 'polypeptide(L)'
;MKFTIDSFDVEGKNIKNRKVRYTADPDEGFPDGMCADNQGGLWVAFWGSSEVRRLDENFKVSEIISVPAKFASSCAFIGPNLDILMITTAQSSGRAGDPFDDGEHAGKTFICKPGATGRATASFAV
;
A
#
# COMPACT_ATOMS: atom_id res chain seq x y z
N MET A 1 12.81 -6.72 -14.31
CA MET A 1 12.98 -5.57 -13.38
C MET A 1 12.71 -6.08 -11.98
N LYS A 2 13.47 -5.65 -10.95
CA LYS A 2 13.19 -6.03 -9.54
C LYS A 2 12.43 -4.88 -8.88
N PHE A 3 11.33 -5.18 -8.21
CA PHE A 3 10.57 -4.21 -7.42
C PHE A 3 10.92 -4.38 -5.95
N THR A 4 11.36 -3.31 -5.30
CA THR A 4 11.83 -3.35 -3.91
C THR A 4 11.19 -2.26 -3.08
N ILE A 5 11.05 -2.54 -1.79
CA ILE A 5 10.78 -1.53 -0.76
C ILE A 5 12.10 -1.29 -0.03
N ASP A 6 12.49 -0.02 0.06
CA ASP A 6 13.78 0.38 0.55
C ASP A 6 13.64 1.35 1.72
N SER A 7 14.64 1.35 2.60
CA SER A 7 14.77 2.34 3.66
C SER A 7 16.01 3.20 3.45
N PHE A 8 15.97 4.42 3.97
CA PHE A 8 17.09 5.36 4.00
C PHE A 8 17.25 5.90 5.42
N ASP A 9 18.49 6.23 5.79
CA ASP A 9 18.75 7.04 6.97
C ASP A 9 18.42 8.51 6.62
N VAL A 10 17.61 9.18 7.43
CA VAL A 10 17.15 10.57 7.18
C VAL A 10 17.85 11.53 8.13
N GLU A 11 18.57 12.52 7.57
CA GLU A 11 19.28 13.58 8.31
C GLU A 11 18.83 14.95 7.81
N GLY A 12 17.84 15.53 8.50
CA GLY A 12 17.21 16.78 8.07
C GLY A 12 16.53 16.60 6.71
N LYS A 13 17.05 17.27 5.68
CA LYS A 13 16.56 17.16 4.29
C LYS A 13 17.33 16.14 3.45
N ASN A 14 18.37 15.51 3.99
CA ASN A 14 19.21 14.56 3.28
C ASN A 14 18.77 13.13 3.56
N ILE A 15 18.86 12.27 2.54
CA ILE A 15 18.69 10.83 2.66
C ILE A 15 20.00 10.13 2.26
N LYS A 16 20.39 9.10 3.00
CA LYS A 16 21.61 8.31 2.73
C LYS A 16 21.40 6.84 3.07
N ASN A 17 22.41 6.02 2.75
CA ASN A 17 22.46 4.60 3.13
C ASN A 17 21.21 3.80 2.71
N ARG A 18 20.87 3.85 1.41
CA ARG A 18 19.79 3.04 0.82
C ARG A 18 20.00 1.55 1.17
N LYS A 19 18.98 0.93 1.76
CA LYS A 19 18.96 -0.50 2.10
C LYS A 19 17.69 -1.12 1.52
N VAL A 20 17.84 -2.17 0.72
CA VAL A 20 16.72 -3.00 0.29
C VAL A 20 16.17 -3.74 1.50
N ARG A 21 14.87 -3.61 1.75
CA ARG A 21 14.20 -4.22 2.91
C ARG A 21 13.26 -5.35 2.51
N TYR A 22 12.64 -5.23 1.36
CA TYR A 22 11.79 -6.25 0.78
C TYR A 22 12.01 -6.28 -0.74
N THR A 23 12.06 -7.47 -1.33
CA THR A 23 12.09 -7.68 -2.78
C THR A 23 10.83 -8.46 -3.15
N ALA A 24 9.98 -7.86 -3.98
CA ALA A 24 8.78 -8.52 -4.45
C ALA A 24 9.13 -9.64 -5.44
N ASP A 25 8.42 -10.75 -5.34
CA ASP A 25 8.39 -11.74 -6.40
C ASP A 25 7.62 -11.14 -7.60
N PRO A 26 8.20 -11.07 -8.82
CA PRO A 26 7.51 -10.55 -9.99
C PRO A 26 6.18 -11.24 -10.31
N ASP A 27 6.01 -12.49 -9.90
CA ASP A 27 4.78 -13.27 -10.12
C ASP A 27 3.70 -12.95 -9.06
N GLU A 28 4.06 -12.24 -7.98
CA GLU A 28 3.18 -11.83 -6.90
C GLU A 28 2.79 -10.34 -6.97
N GLY A 29 2.99 -9.69 -8.11
CA GLY A 29 2.69 -8.27 -8.34
C GLY A 29 3.69 -7.31 -7.70
N PHE A 30 3.32 -6.03 -7.61
CA PHE A 30 4.28 -4.95 -7.34
C PHE A 30 3.82 -4.01 -6.21
N PRO A 31 4.71 -3.63 -5.27
CA PRO A 31 4.38 -2.63 -4.27
C PRO A 31 4.13 -1.27 -4.93
N ASP A 32 3.02 -0.62 -4.56
CA ASP A 32 2.62 0.71 -5.02
C ASP A 32 2.58 1.69 -3.83
N GLY A 33 1.42 2.24 -3.47
CA GLY A 33 1.26 3.12 -2.32
C GLY A 33 1.33 2.39 -0.97
N MET A 34 1.83 3.09 0.05
CA MET A 34 1.99 2.55 1.41
C MET A 34 1.70 3.57 2.51
N CYS A 35 1.31 3.08 3.69
CA CYS A 35 1.21 3.86 4.93
C CYS A 35 1.77 3.10 6.14
N ALA A 36 2.03 3.79 7.24
CA ALA A 36 2.58 3.19 8.46
C ALA A 36 1.53 3.10 9.58
N ASP A 37 1.60 2.04 10.37
CA ASP A 37 0.84 1.89 11.60
C ASP A 37 1.61 2.35 12.86
N ASN A 38 0.91 2.41 13.99
CA ASN A 38 1.48 2.83 15.28
C ASN A 38 2.40 1.78 15.90
N GLN A 39 2.45 0.55 15.38
CA GLN A 39 3.33 -0.52 15.85
C GLN A 39 4.61 -0.64 15.00
N GLY A 40 4.81 0.25 14.03
CA GLY A 40 6.00 0.24 13.18
C GLY A 40 5.88 -0.64 11.94
N GLY A 41 4.69 -1.18 11.67
CA GLY A 41 4.41 -1.91 10.43
C GLY A 41 4.11 -0.97 9.25
N LEU A 42 4.42 -1.44 8.04
CA LEU A 42 4.08 -0.79 6.77
C LEU A 42 2.98 -1.57 6.06
N TRP A 43 1.87 -0.91 5.77
CA TRP A 43 0.79 -1.41 4.94
C TRP A 43 1.04 -0.97 3.50
N VAL A 44 1.16 -1.93 2.59
CA VAL A 44 1.58 -1.70 1.20
C VAL A 44 0.54 -2.30 0.27
N ALA A 45 -0.03 -1.49 -0.62
CA ALA A 45 -0.86 -1.98 -1.70
C ALA A 45 -0.01 -2.71 -2.74
N PHE A 46 -0.46 -3.89 -3.16
CA PHE A 46 0.21 -4.70 -4.17
C PHE A 46 -0.58 -4.68 -5.47
N TRP A 47 -0.06 -3.94 -6.45
CA TRP A 47 -0.60 -3.81 -7.78
C TRP A 47 -0.53 -5.13 -8.53
N GLY A 48 -1.68 -5.60 -9.01
CA GLY A 48 -1.81 -6.84 -9.77
C GLY A 48 -2.13 -8.07 -8.91
N SER A 49 -2.08 -7.95 -7.59
CA SER A 49 -2.20 -9.06 -6.64
C SER A 49 -3.53 -9.08 -5.90
N SER A 50 -4.36 -8.04 -6.04
CA SER A 50 -5.60 -7.90 -5.27
C SER A 50 -5.37 -7.88 -3.75
N GLU A 51 -4.27 -7.27 -3.30
CA GLU A 51 -3.83 -7.36 -1.91
C GLU A 51 -3.33 -6.02 -1.35
N VAL A 52 -3.51 -5.85 -0.05
CA VAL A 52 -2.67 -4.99 0.78
C VAL A 52 -1.92 -5.87 1.77
N ARG A 53 -0.59 -5.77 1.81
CA ARG A 53 0.28 -6.56 2.67
C ARG A 53 0.83 -5.69 3.80
N ARG A 54 0.82 -6.21 5.03
CA ARG A 54 1.50 -5.58 6.16
C ARG A 54 2.89 -6.18 6.34
N LEU A 55 3.91 -5.37 6.13
CA LEU A 55 5.27 -5.68 6.56
C LEU A 55 5.45 -5.27 8.02
N ASP A 56 5.96 -6.16 8.88
CA ASP A 56 6.30 -5.84 10.26
C ASP A 56 7.55 -4.94 10.35
N GLU A 57 7.99 -4.60 11.56
CA GLU A 57 9.19 -3.78 11.82
C GLU A 57 10.49 -4.40 11.26
N ASN A 58 10.48 -5.71 10.98
CA ASN A 58 11.59 -6.46 10.38
C ASN A 58 11.40 -6.65 8.87
N PHE A 59 10.41 -5.99 8.27
CA PHE A 59 10.04 -6.04 6.86
C PHE A 59 9.58 -7.41 6.38
N LYS A 60 9.02 -8.23 7.27
CA LYS A 60 8.39 -9.51 6.92
C LYS A 60 6.89 -9.35 6.78
N VAL A 61 6.29 -10.04 5.81
CA VAL A 61 4.83 -10.07 5.67
C VAL A 61 4.24 -10.72 6.93
N SER A 62 3.44 -9.95 7.66
CA SER A 62 2.76 -10.34 8.90
C SER A 62 1.26 -10.51 8.69
N GLU A 63 0.67 -9.74 7.77
CA GLU A 63 -0.76 -9.79 7.45
C GLU A 63 -0.97 -9.53 5.96
N ILE A 64 -2.06 -10.08 5.41
CA ILE A 64 -2.51 -9.86 4.03
C ILE A 64 -4.02 -9.59 4.07
N ILE A 65 -4.43 -8.48 3.46
CA ILE A 65 -5.83 -8.14 3.23
C ILE A 65 -6.13 -8.38 1.75
N SER A 66 -7.07 -9.27 1.48
CA SER A 66 -7.62 -9.43 0.13
C SER A 66 -8.51 -8.24 -0.22
N VAL A 67 -8.30 -7.67 -1.40
CA VAL A 67 -9.03 -6.54 -1.97
C VAL A 67 -9.83 -7.08 -3.16
N PRO A 68 -11.13 -6.79 -3.29
CA PRO A 68 -11.92 -7.33 -4.39
C PRO A 68 -11.68 -6.60 -5.72
N ALA A 69 -10.46 -6.16 -6.00
CA ALA A 69 -10.05 -5.55 -7.26
C ALA A 69 -8.56 -5.79 -7.51
N LYS A 70 -8.21 -6.13 -8.76
CA LYS A 70 -6.87 -6.59 -9.14
C LYS A 70 -5.76 -5.58 -8.86
N PHE A 71 -6.03 -4.30 -9.09
CA PHE A 71 -5.04 -3.24 -9.06
C PHE A 71 -5.20 -2.37 -7.82
N ALA A 72 -4.89 -2.93 -6.64
CA ALA A 72 -4.73 -2.14 -5.43
C ALA A 72 -3.57 -1.14 -5.62
N SER A 73 -3.83 0.13 -5.36
CA SER A 73 -2.92 1.23 -5.72
C SER A 73 -2.35 1.96 -4.51
N SER A 74 -3.13 2.16 -3.45
CA SER A 74 -2.65 2.79 -2.22
C SER A 74 -3.55 2.45 -1.03
N CYS A 75 -3.08 2.78 0.17
CA CYS A 75 -3.87 2.68 1.38
C CYS A 75 -3.52 3.78 2.39
N ALA A 76 -4.48 4.12 3.24
CA ALA A 76 -4.31 5.09 4.32
C ALA A 76 -5.26 4.76 5.48
N PHE A 77 -4.78 4.95 6.70
CA PHE A 77 -5.64 4.90 7.88
C PHE A 77 -6.48 6.17 8.00
N ILE A 78 -7.78 6.01 8.24
CA ILE A 78 -8.77 7.09 8.34
C ILE A 78 -9.65 6.92 9.59
N GLY A 79 -10.53 7.90 9.81
CA GLY A 79 -11.44 7.93 10.95
C GLY A 79 -10.81 8.55 12.20
N PRO A 80 -11.64 8.88 13.21
CA PRO A 80 -11.18 9.60 14.41
C PRO A 80 -10.15 8.81 15.24
N ASN A 81 -10.19 7.48 15.18
CA ASN A 81 -9.28 6.60 15.89
C ASN A 81 -8.16 6.05 15.00
N LEU A 82 -8.13 6.42 13.71
CA LEU A 82 -7.24 5.86 12.70
C LEU A 82 -7.29 4.31 12.66
N ASP A 83 -8.45 3.70 12.90
CA ASP A 83 -8.67 2.25 12.99
C ASP A 83 -9.34 1.64 11.73
N ILE A 84 -9.53 2.45 10.69
CA ILE A 84 -10.11 2.05 9.41
C ILE A 84 -9.05 2.22 8.33
N LEU A 85 -8.77 1.17 7.57
CA LEU A 85 -7.89 1.23 6.42
C LEU A 85 -8.72 1.49 5.16
N MET A 86 -8.53 2.64 4.54
CA MET A 86 -9.04 2.95 3.20
C MET A 86 -8.05 2.45 2.16
N ILE A 87 -8.57 1.87 1.08
CA ILE A 87 -7.78 1.27 0.00
C ILE A 87 -8.30 1.81 -1.33
N THR A 88 -7.44 2.41 -2.13
CA THR A 88 -7.75 2.85 -3.50
C THR A 88 -7.34 1.79 -4.50
N THR A 89 -8.10 1.64 -5.58
CA THR A 89 -7.80 0.70 -6.66
C THR A 89 -7.93 1.39 -8.01
N ALA A 90 -7.45 0.72 -9.06
CA ALA A 90 -7.49 1.24 -10.43
C ALA A 90 -8.16 0.25 -11.39
N GLN A 91 -8.43 0.73 -12.60
CA GLN A 91 -8.75 -0.06 -13.79
C GLN A 91 -7.51 -0.02 -14.71
N SER A 92 -7.18 -1.13 -15.37
CA SER A 92 -5.97 -1.28 -16.19
C SER A 92 -5.89 -0.27 -17.34
N SER A 93 -7.04 0.12 -17.88
CA SER A 93 -7.12 0.89 -19.11
C SER A 93 -7.23 2.39 -18.94
N GLY A 94 -7.72 2.86 -17.78
CA GLY A 94 -8.01 4.28 -17.52
C GLY A 94 -8.91 4.96 -18.57
N ARG A 95 -9.54 4.20 -19.48
CA ARG A 95 -10.32 4.69 -20.62
C ARG A 95 -11.74 4.14 -20.56
N ALA A 96 -12.72 5.03 -20.60
CA ALA A 96 -14.11 4.63 -20.79
C ALA A 96 -14.26 3.85 -22.11
N GLY A 97 -14.81 2.64 -22.05
CA GLY A 97 -15.05 1.78 -23.21
C GLY A 97 -13.91 0.82 -23.59
N ASP A 98 -12.96 0.56 -22.71
CA ASP A 98 -11.95 -0.48 -22.92
C ASP A 98 -12.59 -1.90 -22.87
N PRO A 99 -12.24 -2.82 -23.79
CA PRO A 99 -12.75 -4.20 -23.81
C PRO A 99 -12.25 -5.10 -22.67
N PHE A 100 -11.26 -4.69 -21.87
CA PHE A 100 -10.78 -5.46 -20.72
C PHE A 100 -11.69 -5.28 -19.50
N ASP A 101 -12.48 -6.31 -19.21
CA ASP A 101 -13.26 -6.41 -17.97
C ASP A 101 -12.33 -6.82 -16.80
N ASP A 102 -11.86 -5.83 -16.05
CA ASP A 102 -11.10 -6.03 -14.80
C ASP A 102 -11.99 -6.42 -13.60
N GLY A 103 -13.28 -6.65 -13.86
CA GLY A 103 -14.31 -6.97 -12.88
C GLY A 103 -15.06 -5.73 -12.39
N GLU A 104 -16.26 -5.98 -11.87
CA GLU A 104 -17.22 -4.97 -11.40
C GLU A 104 -16.67 -4.00 -10.34
N HIS A 105 -15.60 -4.40 -9.66
CA HIS A 105 -15.02 -3.68 -8.54
C HIS A 105 -13.77 -2.87 -8.88
N ALA A 106 -13.25 -3.00 -10.11
CA ALA A 106 -12.05 -2.28 -10.52
C ALA A 106 -12.26 -0.76 -10.47
N GLY A 107 -11.28 -0.03 -9.92
CA GLY A 107 -11.32 1.42 -9.75
C GLY A 107 -12.18 1.92 -8.57
N LYS A 108 -12.87 1.04 -7.84
CA LYS A 108 -13.61 1.43 -6.62
C LYS A 108 -12.66 1.63 -5.44
N THR A 109 -13.17 2.27 -4.39
CA THR A 109 -12.49 2.43 -3.09
C THR A 109 -13.10 1.46 -2.07
N PHE A 110 -12.25 0.87 -1.23
CA PHE A 110 -12.65 -0.07 -0.18
C PHE A 110 -12.24 0.46 1.19
N ILE A 111 -12.96 0.00 2.22
CA ILE A 111 -12.59 0.23 3.61
C ILE A 111 -12.68 -1.09 4.38
N CYS A 112 -11.81 -1.29 5.35
CA CYS A 112 -11.88 -2.40 6.30
C CYS A 112 -11.32 -1.99 7.66
N LYS A 113 -11.54 -2.84 8.68
CA LYS A 113 -10.90 -2.71 9.99
C LYS A 113 -9.80 -3.76 10.09
N PRO A 114 -8.52 -3.39 9.97
CA PRO A 114 -7.42 -4.36 9.98
C PRO A 114 -7.04 -4.83 11.40
N GLY A 115 -7.57 -4.22 12.45
CA GLY A 115 -7.14 -4.50 13.83
C GLY A 115 -5.87 -3.73 14.26
N ALA A 116 -5.24 -3.00 13.33
CA ALA A 116 -4.19 -2.02 13.60
C ALA A 116 -4.73 -0.58 13.58
N THR A 117 -3.98 0.34 14.19
CA THR A 117 -4.24 1.79 14.12
C THR A 117 -3.11 2.52 13.41
N GLY A 118 -3.44 3.49 12.57
CA GLY A 118 -2.50 4.29 11.80
C GLY A 118 -1.86 5.46 12.52
N ARG A 119 -0.88 6.06 11.84
CA ARG A 119 -0.28 7.35 12.21
C ARG A 119 -1.00 8.51 11.51
N ALA A 120 -1.11 9.64 12.20
CA ALA A 120 -1.68 10.85 11.62
C ALA A 120 -0.81 11.36 10.47
N THR A 121 -1.44 11.67 9.33
CA THR A 121 -0.77 12.32 8.20
C THR A 121 -0.36 13.74 8.58
N ALA A 122 0.89 14.11 8.32
CA ALA A 122 1.35 15.49 8.49
C ALA A 122 0.75 16.39 7.41
N SER A 123 0.28 17.57 7.80
CA SER A 123 -0.08 18.62 6.84
C SER A 123 1.18 19.18 6.18
N PHE A 124 1.05 19.60 4.92
CA PHE A 124 2.13 20.33 4.25
C PHE A 124 2.43 21.63 5.01
N ALA A 125 3.69 21.82 5.41
CA ALA A 125 4.14 23.05 6.02
C ALA A 125 4.36 24.10 4.92
N VAL A 126 3.52 25.13 4.92
CA VAL A 126 3.68 26.33 4.08
C VAL A 126 4.78 27.24 4.59
#